data_AF-A0A954BZ89-F1
#
_entry.id   AF-A0A954BZ89-F1
#
_cell.length_a   1.000
_cell.length_b   1.000
_cell.length_c   1.000
_cell.angle_alpha   90.00
_cell.angle_beta   90.00
_cell.angle_gamma   90.00
#
_symmetry.space_group_name_H-M   'P 1'
#
loop_
_entity.id
_entity.type
_entity.pdbx_description
1 polymer ?
#
loop_
_entity_poly.entity_id
_entity_poly.type
_entity_poly.pdbx_seq_one_letter_code
_entity_poly.pdbx_strand_id
1 'polypeptide(L)'
;MAGVPHLQELHNKFSDKGFAIVAVSKEDAGTIESKLIKAKEVTYGVVKADIGSIYQTRGIPHCWVLDADGKCIFEGHPSSVTEQSVEEWTKDIAPTKVDRELAKDLKNGVKAFEAGELGKALAEAKEAQASEDELVKTDGAYLESLVKKHVDMYTGKMESAKKSGDLVKLGKTLEEASEKFKGSEQGDKWKDELKELEKSDAYKDTTKAADELEKIRDKLEDMRPSSARKKLEKIAEKYPDTPAGKEAAELAKRYNE
;
A
#
# COMPACT_ATOMS: atom_id res chain seq x y z
N MET A 1 5.94 -5.64 28.56
CA MET A 1 5.10 -5.04 27.51
C MET A 1 3.63 -5.38 27.80
N ALA A 2 2.89 -4.50 28.49
CA ALA A 2 1.54 -4.78 28.98
C ALA A 2 0.45 -4.80 27.87
N GLY A 3 0.74 -4.30 26.67
CA GLY A 3 -0.22 -4.24 25.55
C GLY A 3 -0.10 -5.36 24.50
N VAL A 4 0.84 -6.31 24.65
CA VAL A 4 1.09 -7.32 23.60
C VAL A 4 -0.10 -8.26 23.36
N PRO A 5 -0.77 -8.83 24.39
CA PRO A 5 -1.95 -9.67 24.16
C PRO A 5 -3.08 -8.93 23.43
N HIS A 6 -3.34 -7.69 23.83
CA HIS A 6 -4.32 -6.80 23.19
C HIS A 6 -4.02 -6.58 21.70
N LEU A 7 -2.76 -6.28 21.35
CA LEU A 7 -2.37 -6.12 19.95
C LEU A 7 -2.47 -7.44 19.16
N GLN A 8 -2.20 -8.59 19.80
CA GLN A 8 -2.37 -9.89 19.16
C GLN A 8 -3.85 -10.20 18.86
N GLU A 9 -4.76 -9.86 19.76
CA GLU A 9 -6.21 -9.99 19.52
C GLU A 9 -6.67 -9.13 18.35
N LEU A 10 -6.23 -7.86 18.29
CA LEU A 10 -6.52 -6.98 17.15
C LEU A 10 -5.94 -7.54 15.85
N HIS A 11 -4.71 -8.05 15.88
CA HIS A 11 -4.08 -8.66 14.70
C HIS A 11 -4.89 -9.87 14.19
N ASN A 12 -5.28 -10.78 15.08
CA ASN A 12 -6.06 -11.96 14.71
C ASN A 12 -7.40 -11.58 14.07
N LYS A 13 -8.04 -10.51 14.55
CA LYS A 13 -9.36 -10.08 14.08
C LYS A 13 -9.33 -9.26 12.79
N PHE A 14 -8.29 -8.45 12.59
CA PHE A 14 -8.28 -7.43 11.52
C PHE A 14 -7.18 -7.59 10.47
N SER A 15 -6.22 -8.51 10.65
CA SER A 15 -5.17 -8.74 9.64
C SER A 15 -5.73 -9.05 8.26
N ASP A 16 -6.75 -9.91 8.21
CA ASP A 16 -7.42 -10.31 6.97
C ASP A 16 -8.31 -9.19 6.39
N LYS A 17 -8.65 -8.19 7.21
CA LYS A 17 -9.39 -6.96 6.83
C LYS A 17 -8.47 -5.81 6.43
N GLY A 18 -7.17 -6.07 6.29
CA GLY A 18 -6.18 -5.09 5.82
C GLY A 18 -5.51 -4.28 6.94
N PHE A 19 -5.72 -4.60 8.22
CA PHE A 19 -5.00 -3.97 9.33
C PHE A 19 -3.71 -4.73 9.66
N ALA A 20 -2.57 -4.13 9.36
CA ALA A 20 -1.27 -4.69 9.70
C ALA A 20 -0.68 -4.03 10.96
N ILE A 21 -0.08 -4.86 11.82
CA ILE A 21 0.69 -4.38 12.97
C ILE A 21 2.17 -4.67 12.71
N VAL A 22 3.01 -3.66 12.91
CA VAL A 22 4.47 -3.79 12.91
C VAL A 22 5.00 -3.28 14.24
N ALA A 23 5.50 -4.18 15.08
CA ALA A 23 6.16 -3.82 16.33
C ALA A 23 7.64 -3.53 16.08
N VAL A 24 8.11 -2.38 16.57
CA VAL A 24 9.51 -1.97 16.43
C VAL A 24 10.19 -2.01 17.80
N SER A 25 11.33 -2.71 17.89
CA SER A 25 12.14 -2.79 19.11
C SER A 25 13.61 -2.52 18.81
N LYS A 26 14.28 -1.84 19.75
CA LYS A 26 15.74 -1.65 19.74
C LYS A 26 16.51 -2.74 20.49
N GLU A 27 15.80 -3.71 21.08
CA GLU A 27 16.41 -4.86 21.75
C GLU A 27 17.16 -5.75 20.75
N ASP A 28 18.05 -6.61 21.25
CA ASP A 28 18.73 -7.58 20.40
C ASP A 28 17.75 -8.66 19.89
N ALA A 29 18.09 -9.30 18.77
CA ALA A 29 17.22 -10.27 18.12
C ALA A 29 16.88 -11.47 19.02
N GLY A 30 17.81 -11.92 19.87
CA GLY A 30 17.58 -13.05 20.78
C GLY A 30 16.59 -12.69 21.89
N THR A 31 16.66 -11.47 22.42
CA THR A 31 15.67 -10.94 23.36
C THR A 31 14.29 -10.81 22.72
N ILE A 32 14.21 -10.26 21.51
CA ILE A 32 12.94 -10.15 20.75
C ILE A 32 12.33 -11.54 20.53
N GLU A 33 13.12 -12.49 20.02
CA GLU A 33 12.64 -13.83 19.71
C GLU A 33 12.16 -14.56 20.97
N SER A 34 12.95 -14.54 22.05
CA SER A 34 12.62 -15.29 23.26
C SER A 34 11.51 -14.65 24.10
N LYS A 35 11.55 -13.33 24.32
CA LYS A 35 10.68 -12.64 25.30
C LYS A 35 9.44 -12.01 24.68
N LEU A 36 9.44 -11.72 23.38
CA LEU A 36 8.28 -11.19 22.67
C LEU A 36 7.65 -12.28 21.82
N ILE A 37 8.37 -12.82 20.83
CA ILE A 37 7.77 -13.73 19.84
C ILE A 37 7.34 -15.05 20.49
N LYS A 38 8.28 -15.80 21.08
CA LYS A 38 7.98 -17.11 21.66
C LYS A 38 7.15 -17.01 22.95
N ALA A 39 7.53 -16.12 23.87
CA ALA A 39 6.87 -16.02 25.16
C ALA A 39 5.46 -15.40 25.12
N LYS A 40 5.11 -14.66 24.05
CA LYS A 40 3.79 -14.04 23.90
C LYS A 40 3.05 -14.49 22.64
N GLU A 41 3.58 -15.48 21.93
CA GLU A 41 2.98 -16.07 20.72
C GLU A 41 2.63 -15.01 19.67
N VAL A 42 3.51 -14.03 19.48
CA VAL A 42 3.28 -12.92 18.55
C VAL A 42 3.40 -13.42 17.11
N THR A 43 2.38 -13.13 16.29
CA THR A 43 2.35 -13.49 14.86
C THR A 43 2.40 -12.30 13.92
N TYR A 44 2.19 -11.08 14.41
CA TYR A 44 2.35 -9.86 13.63
C TYR A 44 3.82 -9.54 13.35
N GLY A 45 4.06 -8.64 12.39
CA GLY A 45 5.42 -8.27 11.99
C GLY A 45 6.21 -7.63 13.14
N VAL A 46 7.45 -8.06 13.34
CA VAL A 46 8.37 -7.48 14.33
C VAL A 46 9.67 -7.09 13.64
N VAL A 47 10.10 -5.84 13.82
CA VAL A 47 11.31 -5.28 13.21
C VAL A 47 12.26 -4.78 14.30
N LYS A 48 13.54 -5.15 14.17
CA LYS A 48 14.60 -4.57 14.98
C LYS A 48 15.06 -3.25 14.35
N ALA A 49 14.76 -2.12 14.98
CA ALA A 49 15.21 -0.80 14.55
C ALA A 49 15.18 0.21 15.70
N ASP A 50 15.97 1.27 15.58
CA ASP A 50 15.89 2.44 16.47
C ASP A 50 15.25 3.61 15.72
N ILE A 51 13.95 3.82 15.98
CA ILE A 51 13.13 4.83 15.29
C ILE A 51 12.75 6.00 16.19
N GLY A 52 13.17 5.99 17.46
CA GLY A 52 12.66 6.92 18.48
C GLY A 52 12.97 8.38 18.16
N SER A 53 14.15 8.65 17.58
CA SER A 53 14.56 9.99 17.15
C SER A 53 13.82 10.44 15.88
N ILE A 54 13.55 9.51 14.95
CA ILE A 54 12.88 9.77 13.68
C ILE A 54 11.41 10.14 13.93
N TYR A 55 10.73 9.34 14.75
CA TYR A 55 9.32 9.53 15.10
C TYR A 55 9.11 10.43 16.33
N GLN A 56 10.18 11.02 16.87
CA GLN A 56 10.17 11.94 18.02
C GLN A 56 9.36 11.39 19.22
N THR A 57 9.48 10.09 19.47
CA THR A 57 8.63 9.34 20.42
C THR A 57 8.83 9.81 21.85
N ARG A 58 7.74 10.15 22.55
CA ARG A 58 7.78 10.51 23.99
C ARG A 58 7.22 9.39 24.85
N GLY A 59 8.08 8.44 25.23
CA GLY A 59 7.75 7.35 26.15
C GLY A 59 7.50 6.00 25.45
N ILE A 60 7.59 4.91 26.21
CA ILE A 60 7.37 3.54 25.73
C ILE A 60 6.38 2.85 26.68
N PRO A 61 5.36 2.12 26.17
CA PRO A 61 5.12 1.84 24.75
C PRO A 61 4.34 2.97 24.05
N HIS A 62 4.56 3.10 22.74
CA HIS A 62 3.95 4.11 21.89
C HIS A 62 3.62 3.51 20.52
N CYS A 63 2.58 3.98 19.85
CA CYS A 63 2.22 3.57 18.51
C CYS A 63 1.69 4.74 17.68
N TRP A 64 1.80 4.56 16.37
CA TRP A 64 1.16 5.38 15.36
C TRP A 64 0.32 4.45 14.50
N VAL A 65 -0.85 4.91 14.07
CA VAL A 65 -1.65 4.22 13.07
C VAL A 65 -1.63 5.07 11.82
N LEU A 66 -1.27 4.45 10.71
CA LEU A 66 -1.24 5.07 9.40
C LEU A 66 -2.43 4.55 8.59
N ASP A 67 -3.08 5.43 7.83
CA ASP A 67 -4.06 5.02 6.83
C ASP A 67 -3.37 4.41 5.59
N ALA A 68 -4.18 3.99 4.60
CA ALA A 68 -3.69 3.37 3.37
C ALA A 68 -2.84 4.33 2.50
N ASP A 69 -2.90 5.64 2.74
CA ASP A 69 -2.08 6.66 2.08
C ASP A 69 -0.82 7.02 2.90
N GLY A 70 -0.62 6.39 4.06
CA GLY A 70 0.53 6.60 4.93
C GLY A 70 0.38 7.80 5.86
N LYS A 71 -0.80 8.40 5.98
CA LYS A 71 -1.06 9.52 6.89
C LYS A 71 -1.34 9.00 8.30
N CYS A 72 -0.73 9.63 9.29
CA CYS A 72 -0.98 9.31 10.70
C CYS A 72 -2.40 9.72 11.11
N ILE A 73 -3.22 8.74 11.46
CA ILE A 73 -4.61 8.90 11.91
C ILE A 73 -4.78 8.69 13.41
N PHE A 74 -3.79 8.11 14.08
CA PHE A 74 -3.74 7.99 15.53
C PHE A 74 -2.30 8.00 16.03
N GLU A 75 -2.07 8.64 17.17
CA GLU A 75 -0.79 8.65 17.89
C GLU A 75 -1.05 8.51 19.39
N GLY A 76 -0.36 7.58 20.05
CA GLY A 76 -0.45 7.44 21.50
C GLY A 76 -0.05 6.07 22.04
N HIS A 77 -0.68 5.67 23.13
CA HIS A 77 -0.39 4.39 23.77
C HIS A 77 -1.12 3.24 23.05
N PRO A 78 -0.47 2.08 22.81
CA PRO A 78 -1.08 0.97 22.04
C PRO A 78 -2.34 0.39 22.68
N SER A 79 -2.46 0.40 24.01
CA SER A 79 -3.69 -0.03 24.69
C SER A 79 -4.90 0.88 24.45
N SER A 80 -4.71 2.07 23.87
CA SER A 80 -5.80 2.97 23.48
C SER A 80 -6.36 2.68 22.08
N VAL A 81 -5.71 1.81 21.31
CA VAL A 81 -6.25 1.33 20.03
C VAL A 81 -7.34 0.32 20.33
N THR A 82 -8.61 0.69 20.14
CA THR A 82 -9.74 -0.20 20.43
C THR A 82 -10.18 -0.98 19.21
N GLU A 83 -10.90 -2.08 19.42
CA GLU A 83 -11.56 -2.81 18.34
C GLU A 83 -12.44 -1.89 17.48
N GLN A 84 -13.27 -1.06 18.11
CA GLN A 84 -14.15 -0.10 17.42
C GLN A 84 -13.35 0.88 16.54
N SER A 85 -12.19 1.34 17.02
CA SER A 85 -11.31 2.20 16.23
C SER A 85 -10.79 1.48 14.98
N VAL A 86 -10.35 0.23 15.14
CA VAL A 86 -9.84 -0.56 14.01
C VAL A 86 -10.96 -0.92 13.02
N GLU A 87 -12.17 -1.23 13.48
CA GLU A 87 -13.34 -1.42 12.62
C GLU A 87 -13.63 -0.18 11.77
N GLU A 88 -13.64 0.99 12.40
CA GLU A 88 -13.88 2.25 11.71
C GLU A 88 -12.77 2.57 10.68
N TRP A 89 -11.52 2.27 10.99
CA TRP A 89 -10.40 2.48 10.06
C TRP A 89 -10.35 1.47 8.91
N THR A 90 -10.84 0.25 9.12
CA THR A 90 -10.77 -0.83 8.14
C THR A 90 -12.01 -0.97 7.27
N LYS A 91 -13.12 -0.33 7.61
CA LYS A 91 -14.40 -0.49 6.91
C LYS A 91 -14.31 -0.24 5.40
N ASP A 92 -13.49 0.73 4.99
CA ASP A 92 -13.31 1.15 3.60
C ASP A 92 -12.04 0.56 2.96
N ILE A 93 -11.27 -0.23 3.71
CA ILE A 93 -10.09 -0.92 3.18
C ILE A 93 -10.54 -2.12 2.35
N ALA A 94 -9.90 -2.28 1.20
CA ALA A 94 -10.09 -3.44 0.34
C ALA A 94 -9.49 -4.70 1.02
N PRO A 95 -10.31 -5.69 1.42
CA PRO A 95 -9.83 -6.86 2.16
C PRO A 95 -9.03 -7.79 1.24
N THR A 96 -8.11 -8.57 1.81
CA THR A 96 -7.31 -9.54 1.04
C THR A 96 -7.81 -10.97 1.17
N LYS A 97 -8.72 -11.22 2.11
CA LYS A 97 -9.38 -12.52 2.29
C LYS A 97 -10.87 -12.37 2.46
N VAL A 98 -11.58 -13.48 2.27
CA VAL A 98 -13.00 -13.58 2.57
C VAL A 98 -13.14 -13.94 4.04
N ASP A 99 -13.93 -13.17 4.79
CA ASP A 99 -14.05 -13.29 6.25
C ASP A 99 -15.11 -14.31 6.72
N ARG A 100 -15.77 -14.99 5.77
CA ARG A 100 -16.78 -16.02 6.03
C ARG A 100 -16.72 -17.11 4.97
N GLU A 101 -17.20 -18.31 5.33
CA GLU A 101 -17.40 -19.38 4.36
C GLU A 101 -18.56 -19.00 3.40
N LEU A 102 -18.34 -19.19 2.10
CA LEU A 102 -19.34 -18.98 1.05
C LEU A 102 -19.79 -20.32 0.46
N ALA A 103 -20.87 -20.30 -0.30
CA ALA A 103 -21.35 -21.44 -1.07
C ALA A 103 -20.21 -22.17 -1.82
N LYS A 104 -20.27 -23.50 -1.85
CA LYS A 104 -19.20 -24.34 -2.41
C LYS A 104 -18.92 -24.03 -3.88
N ASP A 105 -19.94 -23.62 -4.61
CA ASP A 105 -19.89 -23.20 -6.01
C ASP A 105 -18.96 -21.99 -6.22
N LEU A 106 -18.83 -21.12 -5.21
CA LEU A 106 -17.95 -19.95 -5.25
C LEU A 106 -16.49 -20.24 -4.87
N LYS A 107 -16.13 -21.51 -4.61
CA LYS A 107 -14.77 -21.88 -4.19
C LYS A 107 -13.68 -21.35 -5.13
N ASN A 108 -13.94 -21.32 -6.43
CA ASN A 108 -12.99 -20.80 -7.41
C ASN A 108 -12.92 -19.27 -7.37
N GLY A 109 -14.06 -18.59 -7.22
CA GLY A 109 -14.12 -17.15 -6.99
C GLY A 109 -13.37 -16.71 -5.74
N VAL A 110 -13.56 -17.41 -4.61
CA VAL A 110 -12.83 -17.15 -3.34
C VAL A 110 -11.32 -17.32 -3.55
N LYS A 111 -10.89 -18.43 -4.16
CA LYS A 111 -9.46 -18.67 -4.43
C LYS A 111 -8.86 -17.60 -5.34
N ALA A 112 -9.59 -17.18 -6.38
CA ALA A 112 -9.16 -16.12 -7.28
C ALA A 112 -9.02 -14.78 -6.52
N PHE A 113 -9.98 -14.46 -5.66
CA PHE A 113 -9.94 -13.24 -4.84
C PHE A 113 -8.72 -13.21 -3.92
N GLU A 114 -8.49 -14.29 -3.17
CA GLU A 114 -7.36 -14.40 -2.23
C GLU A 114 -5.99 -14.45 -2.93
N ALA A 115 -5.95 -14.95 -4.17
CA ALA A 115 -4.76 -14.89 -5.02
C ALA A 115 -4.54 -13.50 -5.66
N GLY A 116 -5.49 -12.56 -5.51
CA GLY A 116 -5.45 -11.25 -6.15
C GLY A 116 -5.82 -11.24 -7.64
N GLU A 117 -6.37 -12.34 -8.17
CA GLU A 117 -6.94 -12.48 -9.52
C GLU A 117 -8.35 -11.87 -9.56
N LEU A 118 -8.47 -10.57 -9.26
CA LEU A 118 -9.74 -9.87 -9.03
C LEU A 118 -10.69 -9.89 -10.24
N GLY A 119 -10.15 -9.86 -11.47
CA GLY A 119 -10.96 -9.97 -12.69
C GLY A 119 -11.67 -11.32 -12.81
N LYS A 120 -10.98 -12.40 -12.43
CA LYS A 120 -11.55 -13.76 -12.40
C LYS A 120 -12.52 -13.92 -11.25
N ALA A 121 -12.19 -13.40 -10.06
CA ALA A 121 -13.10 -13.39 -8.93
C ALA A 121 -14.43 -12.67 -9.25
N LEU A 122 -14.36 -11.56 -9.98
CA LEU A 122 -15.55 -10.83 -10.45
C LEU A 122 -16.40 -11.64 -11.44
N ALA A 123 -15.77 -12.37 -12.35
CA ALA A 123 -16.48 -13.22 -13.31
C ALA A 123 -17.27 -14.33 -12.59
N GLU A 124 -16.61 -15.04 -11.68
CA GLU A 124 -17.22 -16.09 -10.83
C GLU A 124 -18.35 -15.53 -9.96
N ALA A 125 -18.15 -14.35 -9.37
CA ALA A 125 -19.17 -13.67 -8.57
C ALA A 125 -20.42 -13.31 -9.39
N LYS A 126 -20.25 -12.85 -10.64
CA LYS A 126 -21.36 -12.53 -11.55
C LYS A 126 -22.09 -13.77 -12.05
N GLU A 127 -21.36 -14.85 -12.33
CA GLU A 127 -21.96 -16.14 -12.69
C GLU A 127 -22.81 -16.70 -11.55
N ALA A 128 -22.29 -16.68 -10.32
CA ALA A 128 -23.03 -17.11 -9.13
C ALA A 128 -24.32 -16.31 -8.90
N GLN A 129 -24.32 -15.01 -9.22
CA GLN A 129 -25.53 -14.17 -9.12
C GLN A 129 -26.64 -14.54 -10.12
N ALA A 130 -26.31 -15.27 -11.20
CA ALA A 130 -27.30 -15.81 -12.14
C ALA A 130 -27.89 -17.15 -11.68
N SER A 131 -27.43 -17.72 -10.56
CA SER A 131 -27.95 -18.96 -10.00
C SER A 131 -29.40 -18.81 -9.52
N GLU A 132 -30.16 -19.90 -9.62
CA GLU A 132 -31.48 -20.03 -8.99
C GLU A 132 -31.39 -20.32 -7.48
N ASP A 133 -30.22 -20.76 -7.00
CA ASP A 133 -29.96 -20.95 -5.57
C ASP A 133 -29.70 -19.59 -4.89
N GLU A 134 -30.60 -19.21 -3.98
CA GLU A 134 -30.56 -17.93 -3.25
C GLU A 134 -29.30 -17.77 -2.39
N LEU A 135 -28.71 -18.85 -1.86
CA LEU A 135 -27.46 -18.77 -1.11
C LEU A 135 -26.30 -18.45 -2.05
N VAL A 136 -26.18 -19.18 -3.18
CA VAL A 136 -25.14 -18.96 -4.19
C VAL A 136 -25.22 -17.54 -4.74
N LYS A 137 -26.43 -17.06 -5.03
CA LYS A 137 -26.67 -15.71 -5.52
C LYS A 137 -26.26 -14.64 -4.50
N THR A 138 -26.67 -14.81 -3.25
CA THR A 138 -26.35 -13.88 -2.15
C THR A 138 -24.84 -13.84 -1.88
N ASP A 139 -24.18 -14.98 -1.86
CA ASP A 139 -22.73 -15.05 -1.67
C ASP A 139 -21.96 -14.53 -2.90
N GLY A 140 -22.51 -14.67 -4.11
CA GLY A 140 -21.97 -14.07 -5.32
C GLY A 140 -21.98 -12.55 -5.27
N ALA A 141 -23.09 -11.96 -4.81
CA ALA A 141 -23.19 -10.52 -4.58
C ALA A 141 -22.23 -10.04 -3.48
N TYR A 142 -22.04 -10.85 -2.43
CA TYR A 142 -21.06 -10.56 -1.39
C TYR A 142 -19.63 -10.54 -1.95
N LEU A 143 -19.22 -11.56 -2.70
CA LEU A 143 -17.88 -11.60 -3.31
C LEU A 143 -17.66 -10.43 -4.28
N GLU A 144 -18.66 -10.06 -5.10
CA GLU A 144 -18.57 -8.87 -5.96
C GLU A 144 -18.37 -7.59 -5.14
N SER A 145 -19.04 -7.45 -3.99
CA SER A 145 -18.87 -6.29 -3.11
C SER A 145 -17.44 -6.17 -2.58
N LEU A 146 -16.77 -7.29 -2.30
CA LEU A 146 -15.36 -7.30 -1.89
C LEU A 146 -14.45 -6.86 -3.04
N VAL A 147 -14.69 -7.36 -4.26
CA VAL A 147 -13.95 -6.92 -5.46
C VAL A 147 -14.18 -5.43 -5.73
N LYS A 148 -15.38 -4.91 -5.51
CA LYS A 148 -15.70 -3.49 -5.69
C LYS A 148 -14.87 -2.59 -4.77
N LYS A 149 -14.60 -3.00 -3.52
CA LYS A 149 -13.69 -2.24 -2.63
C LYS A 149 -12.29 -2.10 -3.23
N HIS A 150 -11.79 -3.11 -3.95
CA HIS A 150 -10.53 -3.00 -4.68
C HIS A 150 -10.63 -2.03 -5.86
N VAL A 151 -11.76 -2.01 -6.58
CA VAL A 151 -12.00 -1.03 -7.64
C VAL A 151 -11.93 0.39 -7.10
N ASP A 152 -12.62 0.65 -5.99
CA ASP A 152 -12.64 1.95 -5.33
C ASP A 152 -11.24 2.35 -4.83
N MET A 153 -10.50 1.40 -4.24
CA MET A 153 -9.11 1.60 -3.81
C MET A 153 -8.19 2.01 -4.99
N TYR A 154 -8.20 1.25 -6.10
CA TYR A 154 -7.36 1.56 -7.25
C TYR A 154 -7.76 2.89 -7.90
N THR A 155 -9.05 3.15 -8.02
CA THR A 155 -9.58 4.43 -8.53
C THR A 155 -9.11 5.60 -7.66
N GLY A 156 -9.21 5.49 -6.34
CA GLY A 156 -8.72 6.50 -5.41
C GLY A 156 -7.20 6.75 -5.54
N LYS A 157 -6.40 5.69 -5.66
CA LYS A 157 -4.95 5.81 -5.92
C LYS A 157 -4.65 6.54 -7.23
N MET A 158 -5.39 6.22 -8.31
CA MET A 158 -5.26 6.88 -9.60
C MET A 158 -5.66 8.36 -9.53
N GLU A 159 -6.76 8.70 -8.87
CA GLU A 159 -7.19 10.09 -8.68
C GLU A 159 -6.17 10.89 -7.86
N SER A 160 -5.62 10.30 -6.80
CA SER A 160 -4.57 10.92 -5.99
C SER A 160 -3.32 11.21 -6.84
N ALA A 161 -2.87 10.25 -7.65
CA ALA A 161 -1.74 10.42 -8.56
C ALA A 161 -2.00 11.49 -9.63
N LYS A 162 -3.23 11.55 -10.19
CA LYS A 162 -3.65 12.60 -11.12
C LYS A 162 -3.62 13.99 -10.46
N LYS A 163 -4.13 14.12 -9.24
CA LYS A 163 -4.15 15.38 -8.48
C LYS A 163 -2.75 15.87 -8.11
N SER A 164 -1.83 14.96 -7.78
CA SER A 164 -0.44 15.31 -7.48
C SER A 164 0.42 15.54 -8.73
N GLY A 165 -0.06 15.17 -9.92
CA GLY A 165 0.72 15.18 -11.16
C GLY A 165 1.80 14.10 -11.20
N ASP A 166 1.73 13.09 -10.33
CA ASP A 166 2.68 11.98 -10.29
C ASP A 166 2.31 10.93 -11.34
N LEU A 167 2.70 11.22 -12.58
CA LEU A 167 2.36 10.37 -13.73
C LEU A 167 3.02 8.99 -13.65
N VAL A 168 4.19 8.86 -13.00
CA VAL A 168 4.85 7.56 -12.79
C VAL A 168 4.04 6.69 -11.83
N LYS A 169 3.58 7.26 -10.71
CA LYS A 169 2.68 6.56 -9.79
C LYS A 169 1.37 6.18 -10.47
N LEU A 170 0.81 7.05 -11.30
CA LEU A 170 -0.40 6.76 -12.07
C LEU A 170 -0.18 5.56 -13.01
N GLY A 171 0.90 5.56 -13.79
CA GLY A 171 1.24 4.46 -14.71
C GLY A 171 1.40 3.13 -14.00
N LYS A 172 2.18 3.08 -12.91
CA LYS A 172 2.34 1.87 -12.08
C LYS A 172 1.01 1.36 -11.51
N THR A 173 0.16 2.28 -11.06
CA THR A 173 -1.16 1.92 -10.50
C THR A 173 -2.08 1.36 -11.58
N LEU A 174 -2.10 1.95 -12.77
CA LEU A 174 -2.87 1.46 -13.92
C LEU A 174 -2.38 0.09 -14.39
N GLU A 175 -1.07 -0.12 -14.47
CA GLU A 175 -0.46 -1.40 -14.82
C GLU A 175 -0.90 -2.50 -13.84
N GLU A 176 -0.65 -2.30 -12.53
CA GLU A 176 -1.02 -3.26 -11.49
C GLU A 176 -2.52 -3.57 -11.49
N ALA A 177 -3.36 -2.52 -11.57
CA ALA A 177 -4.80 -2.66 -11.56
C ALA A 177 -5.30 -3.41 -12.81
N SER A 178 -4.77 -3.10 -13.99
CA SER A 178 -5.16 -3.75 -15.25
C SER A 178 -4.84 -5.25 -15.28
N GLU A 179 -3.71 -5.66 -14.69
CA GLU A 179 -3.32 -7.07 -14.60
C GLU A 179 -4.17 -7.82 -13.58
N LYS A 180 -4.40 -7.25 -12.38
CA LYS A 180 -5.27 -7.89 -11.37
C LYS A 180 -6.71 -8.03 -11.84
N PHE A 181 -7.20 -7.08 -12.63
CA PHE A 181 -8.56 -7.06 -13.17
C PHE A 181 -8.66 -7.60 -14.60
N LYS A 182 -7.64 -8.32 -15.08
CA LYS A 182 -7.62 -8.92 -16.41
C LYS A 182 -8.84 -9.79 -16.67
N GLY A 183 -9.43 -9.64 -17.85
CA GLY A 183 -10.66 -10.34 -18.24
C GLY A 183 -11.94 -9.69 -17.73
N SER A 184 -11.86 -8.50 -17.12
CA SER A 184 -13.01 -7.67 -16.77
C SER A 184 -13.03 -6.37 -17.56
N GLU A 185 -14.23 -5.81 -17.76
CA GLU A 185 -14.42 -4.51 -18.42
C GLU A 185 -13.60 -3.39 -17.78
N GLN A 186 -13.48 -3.40 -16.44
CA GLN A 186 -12.72 -2.40 -15.71
C GLN A 186 -11.20 -2.55 -15.93
N GLY A 187 -10.71 -3.79 -15.98
CA GLY A 187 -9.31 -4.07 -16.30
C GLY A 187 -8.93 -3.59 -17.70
N ASP A 188 -9.81 -3.80 -18.67
CA ASP A 188 -9.61 -3.33 -20.05
C ASP A 188 -9.60 -1.78 -20.13
N LYS A 189 -10.51 -1.11 -19.41
CA LYS A 189 -10.52 0.36 -19.32
C LYS A 189 -9.21 0.91 -18.76
N TRP A 190 -8.70 0.37 -17.66
CA TRP A 190 -7.42 0.81 -17.08
C TRP A 190 -6.24 0.48 -17.97
N LYS A 191 -6.28 -0.64 -18.69
CA LYS A 191 -5.25 -1.00 -19.68
C LYS A 191 -5.20 0.00 -20.83
N ASP A 192 -6.35 0.45 -21.31
CA ASP A 192 -6.41 1.45 -22.38
C ASP A 192 -6.00 2.83 -21.88
N GLU A 193 -6.39 3.21 -20.66
CA GLU A 193 -5.89 4.44 -20.02
C GLU A 193 -4.37 4.42 -19.84
N LEU A 194 -3.77 3.29 -19.46
CA LEU A 194 -2.32 3.12 -19.40
C LEU A 194 -1.66 3.36 -20.76
N LYS A 195 -2.18 2.75 -21.83
CA LYS A 195 -1.63 2.94 -23.19
C LYS A 195 -1.70 4.39 -23.63
N GLU A 196 -2.77 5.11 -23.31
CA GLU A 196 -2.89 6.53 -23.63
C GLU A 196 -1.91 7.38 -22.81
N LEU A 197 -1.73 7.06 -21.52
CA LEU A 197 -0.74 7.72 -20.66
C LEU A 197 0.68 7.52 -21.20
N GLU A 198 1.05 6.30 -21.58
CA GLU A 198 2.36 5.93 -22.12
C GLU A 198 2.71 6.65 -23.43
N LYS A 199 1.70 7.02 -24.22
CA LYS A 199 1.90 7.82 -25.45
C LYS A 199 2.28 9.26 -25.15
N SER A 200 1.90 9.80 -23.98
CA SER A 200 2.11 11.20 -23.64
C SER A 200 3.59 11.51 -23.39
N ASP A 201 4.06 12.64 -23.94
CA ASP A 201 5.44 13.07 -23.72
C ASP A 201 5.67 13.47 -22.25
N ALA A 202 4.65 14.02 -21.59
CA ALA A 202 4.68 14.31 -20.16
C ALA A 202 4.99 13.05 -19.31
N TYR A 203 4.36 11.91 -19.60
CA TYR A 203 4.65 10.66 -18.90
C TYR A 203 6.06 10.16 -19.20
N LYS A 204 6.49 10.19 -20.47
CA LYS A 204 7.85 9.77 -20.87
C LYS A 204 8.91 10.61 -20.20
N ASP A 205 8.72 11.92 -20.14
CA ASP A 205 9.66 12.83 -19.50
C ASP A 205 9.67 12.63 -17.98
N THR A 206 8.50 12.44 -17.35
CA THR A 206 8.42 12.13 -15.92
C THR A 206 9.13 10.82 -15.58
N THR A 207 8.96 9.78 -16.40
CA THR A 207 9.61 8.48 -16.21
C THR A 207 11.11 8.58 -16.39
N LYS A 208 11.59 9.27 -17.45
CA LYS A 208 13.03 9.50 -17.65
C LYS A 208 13.65 10.32 -16.54
N ALA A 209 12.95 11.34 -16.04
CA ALA A 209 13.42 12.16 -14.92
C ALA A 209 13.59 11.32 -13.65
N ALA A 210 12.60 10.46 -13.34
CA ALA A 210 12.66 9.54 -12.21
C ALA A 210 13.84 8.56 -12.34
N ASP A 211 14.01 7.92 -13.51
CA ASP A 211 15.12 7.00 -13.78
C ASP A 211 16.49 7.67 -13.67
N GLU A 212 16.64 8.91 -14.19
CA GLU A 212 17.88 9.66 -14.10
C GLU A 212 18.22 10.02 -12.65
N LEU A 213 17.21 10.41 -11.85
CA LEU A 213 17.39 10.73 -10.45
C LEU A 213 17.75 9.49 -9.61
N GLU A 214 17.05 8.37 -9.80
CA GLU A 214 17.33 7.11 -9.09
C GLU A 214 18.76 6.62 -9.33
N LYS A 215 19.23 6.66 -10.59
CA LYS A 215 20.59 6.23 -10.97
C LYS A 215 21.70 7.03 -10.29
N ILE A 216 21.43 8.27 -9.89
CA ILE A 216 22.42 9.09 -9.19
C ILE A 216 22.24 9.04 -7.68
N ARG A 217 21.03 8.72 -7.17
CA ARG A 217 20.66 8.83 -5.75
C ARG A 217 21.62 8.08 -4.83
N ASP A 218 21.89 6.82 -5.13
CA ASP A 218 22.78 5.97 -4.32
C ASP A 218 24.24 6.42 -4.34
N LYS A 219 24.62 7.27 -5.30
CA LYS A 219 25.98 7.77 -5.46
C LYS A 219 26.14 9.20 -4.94
N LEU A 220 25.06 9.85 -4.54
CA LEU A 220 25.09 11.26 -4.16
C LEU A 220 25.98 11.49 -2.93
N GLU A 221 25.94 10.59 -1.95
CA GLU A 221 26.74 10.70 -0.71
C GLU A 221 28.25 10.53 -0.95
N ASP A 222 28.63 9.67 -1.90
CA ASP A 222 30.03 9.42 -2.25
C ASP A 222 30.62 10.44 -3.23
N MET A 223 29.76 11.28 -3.82
CA MET A 223 30.16 12.24 -4.83
C MET A 223 30.70 13.53 -4.21
N ARG A 224 31.69 14.15 -4.88
CA ARG A 224 32.12 15.52 -4.54
C ARG A 224 30.91 16.47 -4.61
N PRO A 225 30.71 17.39 -3.63
CA PRO A 225 29.54 18.26 -3.58
C PRO A 225 29.24 19.01 -4.89
N SER A 226 30.27 19.59 -5.50
CA SER A 226 30.16 20.28 -6.80
C SER A 226 29.71 19.38 -7.96
N SER A 227 30.10 18.10 -7.92
CA SER A 227 29.70 17.11 -8.94
C SER A 227 28.28 16.60 -8.70
N ALA A 228 27.90 16.37 -7.44
CA ALA A 228 26.55 15.99 -7.06
C ALA A 228 25.55 17.08 -7.47
N ARG A 229 25.84 18.34 -7.09
CA ARG A 229 25.06 19.52 -7.46
C ARG A 229 24.86 19.64 -8.97
N LYS A 230 25.94 19.58 -9.75
CA LYS A 230 25.87 19.73 -11.22
C LYS A 230 24.99 18.66 -11.88
N LYS A 231 25.00 17.42 -11.37
CA LYS A 231 24.13 16.35 -11.91
C LYS A 231 22.67 16.60 -11.56
N LEU A 232 22.39 17.03 -10.33
CA LEU A 232 21.04 17.34 -9.87
C LEU A 232 20.45 18.55 -10.60
N GLU A 233 21.21 19.63 -10.77
CA GLU A 233 20.81 20.80 -11.55
C GLU A 233 20.49 20.43 -13.00
N LYS A 234 21.30 19.56 -13.62
CA LYS A 234 21.04 19.09 -14.99
C LYS A 234 19.69 18.36 -15.11
N ILE A 235 19.32 17.53 -14.12
CA ILE A 235 18.01 16.85 -14.11
C ILE A 235 16.90 17.88 -13.93
N ALA A 236 17.07 18.82 -13.00
CA ALA A 236 16.11 19.89 -12.73
C ALA A 236 15.85 20.79 -13.96
N GLU A 237 16.91 21.16 -14.69
CA GLU A 237 16.82 21.97 -15.91
C GLU A 237 16.17 21.21 -17.06
N LYS A 238 16.46 19.91 -17.19
CA LYS A 238 15.94 19.07 -18.28
C LYS A 238 14.48 18.69 -18.05
N TYR A 239 14.03 18.58 -16.80
CA TYR A 239 12.71 18.09 -16.43
C TYR A 239 12.00 18.96 -15.37
N PRO A 240 11.92 20.29 -15.57
CA PRO A 240 11.53 21.23 -14.51
C PRO A 240 10.11 21.00 -13.96
N ASP A 241 9.21 20.51 -14.81
CA ASP A 241 7.80 20.31 -14.46
C ASP A 241 7.51 18.96 -13.81
N THR A 242 8.49 18.04 -13.79
CA THR A 242 8.32 16.69 -13.22
C THR A 242 8.57 16.68 -11.71
N PRO A 243 7.93 15.79 -10.93
CA PRO A 243 8.26 15.59 -9.52
C PRO A 243 9.74 15.32 -9.27
N ALA A 244 10.39 14.49 -10.09
CA ALA A 244 11.81 14.18 -9.96
C ALA A 244 12.71 15.40 -10.28
N GLY A 245 12.35 16.24 -11.25
CA GLY A 245 13.08 17.49 -11.52
C GLY A 245 12.97 18.49 -10.38
N LYS A 246 11.78 18.62 -9.77
CA LYS A 246 11.57 19.44 -8.56
C LYS A 246 12.35 18.90 -7.36
N GLU A 247 12.33 17.59 -7.14
CA GLU A 247 13.12 16.95 -6.10
C GLU A 247 14.63 17.16 -6.33
N ALA A 248 15.11 16.99 -7.57
CA ALA A 248 16.50 17.22 -7.93
C ALA A 248 16.91 18.67 -7.65
N ALA A 249 16.06 19.65 -7.95
CA ALA A 249 16.30 21.05 -7.63
C ALA A 249 16.43 21.30 -6.12
N GLU A 250 15.58 20.70 -5.29
CA GLU A 250 15.67 20.80 -3.83
C GLU A 250 16.91 20.09 -3.26
N LEU A 251 17.23 18.89 -3.77
CA LEU A 251 18.42 18.16 -3.38
C LEU A 251 19.70 18.94 -3.74
N ALA A 252 19.73 19.59 -4.91
CA ALA A 252 20.88 20.39 -5.34
C ALA A 252 21.24 21.49 -4.33
N LYS A 253 20.24 22.11 -3.69
CA LYS A 253 20.45 23.15 -2.67
C LYS A 253 21.21 22.65 -1.44
N ARG A 254 21.13 21.35 -1.13
CA ARG A 254 21.83 20.73 0.02
C ARG A 254 23.33 20.59 -0.20
N TYR A 255 23.80 20.72 -1.44
CA TYR A 255 25.21 20.66 -1.81
C TYR A 255 25.82 22.06 -2.04
N ASN A 256 25.22 23.09 -1.43
CA ASN A 256 25.78 24.44 -1.38
C ASN A 256 26.76 24.57 -0.19
N GLU A 257 27.93 23.97 -0.33
CA GLU A 257 29.13 24.26 0.49
C GLU A 257 30.35 24.38 -0.44
#